data_AF-A0A958GXG5-F1
#
_entry.id   AF-A0A958GXG5-F1
#
_cell.length_a   1.000
_cell.length_b   1.000
_cell.length_c   1.000
_cell.angle_alpha   90.00
_cell.angle_beta   90.00
_cell.angle_gamma   90.00
#
_symmetry.space_group_name_H-M   'P 1'
#
loop_
_entity.id
_entity.type
_entity.pdbx_description
1 polymer ?
#
loop_
_entity_poly.entity_id
_entity_poly.type
_entity_poly.pdbx_seq_one_letter_code
_entity_poly.pdbx_strand_id
1 'polypeptide(L)'
;SIRVTQDQNLLIRGVKTKDLKDLHAGLKAIGMANPGALRLRNVMACPGTDTCNLGITSSQGLGKAIGDVLDTMPEKYLEGMDIKISGCPNSCGQHHIAALGFYGNSKKVHGRLVPHVDVLIGGGWGQGTASLGQSVIKLPTKRAPEAVKWIVETFASERKDGQSFKEWATGYEKGWWREKLTPFTEIGTFASDRDKYLDWEHAEPFSLADRGVGECAGAMIDTVTEIFNEADHFSFKAKEAMKAGEWQRASEAADESVYHACRALLYTVGIEDRRRFEVGHKFIYNVIDTSVMEDTFRDMPDRLVNEAAAHGAEADAKKHVADALAFVDECHNIHKRANDSGGTVSALGTKPQAKGGESRPVTEGKENLYDLRGVACPMNFVKTKLRLEQMNGGEVLEVWVDQGEPATNVPRSVSGEGHQVLEEGDHNDHYRILIKKA
;
A
#
# COMPACT_ATOMS: atom_id res chain seq x y z
N SER A 1 -6.84 43.31 -13.56
CA SER A 1 -7.58 42.26 -12.81
C SER A 1 -6.61 41.35 -12.08
N ILE A 2 -7.01 40.75 -10.96
CA ILE A 2 -6.16 39.81 -10.20
C ILE A 2 -6.66 38.37 -10.44
N ARG A 3 -5.74 37.41 -10.54
CA ARG A 3 -5.99 35.97 -10.68
C ARG A 3 -5.08 35.20 -9.72
N VAL A 4 -5.48 33.98 -9.35
CA VAL A 4 -4.65 33.05 -8.56
C VAL A 4 -4.13 31.95 -9.50
N THR A 5 -2.88 31.53 -9.32
CA THR A 5 -2.28 30.44 -10.10
C THR A 5 -2.38 29.10 -9.36
N GLN A 6 -2.12 27.99 -10.06
CA GLN A 6 -2.03 26.67 -9.42
C GLN A 6 -0.90 26.62 -8.37
N ASP A 7 0.23 27.28 -8.63
CA ASP A 7 1.35 27.39 -7.68
C ASP A 7 1.18 28.49 -6.62
N GLN A 8 -0.08 28.78 -6.23
CA GLN A 8 -0.45 29.70 -5.14
C GLN A 8 0.05 31.15 -5.29
N ASN A 9 0.37 31.61 -6.51
CA ASN A 9 0.76 33.00 -6.79
C ASN A 9 -0.42 33.89 -7.17
N LEU A 10 -0.23 35.21 -7.05
CA LEU A 10 -1.15 36.23 -7.56
C LEU A 10 -0.65 36.81 -8.89
N LEU A 11 -1.51 36.82 -9.90
CA LEU A 11 -1.23 37.38 -11.22
C LEU A 11 -2.06 38.66 -11.45
N ILE A 12 -1.38 39.79 -11.57
CA ILE A 12 -1.99 41.09 -11.88
C ILE A 12 -1.92 41.32 -13.41
N ARG A 13 -3.07 41.28 -14.07
CA ARG A 13 -3.19 41.42 -15.53
C ARG A 13 -3.61 42.83 -15.95
N GLY A 14 -3.13 43.25 -17.11
CA GLY A 14 -3.54 44.49 -17.78
C GLY A 14 -2.86 45.75 -17.24
N VAL A 15 -1.69 45.62 -16.61
CA VAL A 15 -0.89 46.75 -16.13
C VAL A 15 -0.19 47.39 -17.33
N LYS A 16 -0.36 48.70 -17.53
CA LYS A 16 0.37 49.42 -18.58
C LYS A 16 1.81 49.59 -18.14
N THR A 17 2.77 49.51 -19.06
CA THR A 17 4.21 49.62 -18.77
C THR A 17 4.57 50.85 -17.93
N LYS A 18 3.91 51.99 -18.21
CA LYS A 18 4.11 53.25 -17.47
C LYS A 18 3.71 53.19 -15.99
N ASP A 19 2.78 52.30 -15.62
CA ASP A 19 2.24 52.18 -14.26
C ASP A 19 3.03 51.14 -13.42
N LEU A 20 3.98 50.41 -14.03
CA LEU A 20 4.74 49.34 -13.36
C LEU A 20 5.55 49.83 -12.16
N LYS A 21 6.16 51.02 -12.26
CA LYS A 21 6.98 51.58 -11.19
C LYS A 21 6.14 51.88 -9.94
N ASP A 22 4.97 52.49 -10.14
CA ASP A 22 4.06 52.87 -9.07
C ASP A 22 3.41 51.62 -8.45
N LEU A 23 3.01 50.65 -9.28
CA LEU A 23 2.52 49.36 -8.81
C LEU A 23 3.56 48.64 -7.94
N HIS A 24 4.80 48.54 -8.43
CA HIS A 24 5.88 47.89 -7.69
C HIS A 24 6.18 48.63 -6.37
N ALA A 25 6.18 49.96 -6.37
CA ALA A 25 6.36 50.74 -5.15
C ALA A 25 5.23 50.48 -4.13
N GLY A 26 3.98 50.43 -4.59
CA GLY A 26 2.83 50.08 -3.75
C GLY A 26 2.92 48.67 -3.17
N LEU A 27 3.28 47.67 -3.99
CA LEU A 27 3.50 46.30 -3.53
C LEU A 27 4.65 46.21 -2.52
N LYS A 28 5.73 46.97 -2.74
CA LYS A 28 6.87 47.01 -1.83
C LYS A 28 6.48 47.59 -0.47
N ALA A 29 5.64 48.63 -0.45
CA ALA A 29 5.16 49.24 0.80
C ALA A 29 4.36 48.28 1.68
N ILE A 30 3.74 47.25 1.10
CA ILE A 30 2.99 46.21 1.82
C ILE A 30 3.73 44.86 1.91
N GLY A 31 5.01 44.82 1.54
CA GLY A 31 5.83 43.58 1.62
C GLY A 31 5.53 42.52 0.56
N MET A 32 4.84 42.86 -0.53
CA MET A 32 4.44 41.93 -1.60
C MET A 32 5.25 42.08 -2.90
N ALA A 33 6.42 42.70 -2.84
CA ALA A 33 7.31 42.90 -3.99
C ALA A 33 8.57 42.03 -3.96
N ASN A 34 8.59 40.97 -3.15
CA ASN A 34 9.74 40.08 -3.09
C ASN A 34 9.91 39.34 -4.43
N PRO A 35 11.14 39.22 -4.96
CA PRO A 35 11.41 38.40 -6.12
C PRO A 35 11.25 36.91 -5.76
N GLY A 36 11.04 36.06 -6.77
CA GLY A 36 11.02 34.60 -6.56
C GLY A 36 9.73 33.90 -7.00
N ALA A 37 8.71 34.65 -7.44
CA ALA A 37 7.56 34.04 -8.10
C ALA A 37 8.03 33.16 -9.28
N LEU A 38 7.49 31.94 -9.37
CA LEU A 38 7.87 30.92 -10.37
C LEU A 38 9.35 30.47 -10.31
N ARG A 39 10.03 30.68 -9.17
CA ARG A 39 11.39 30.20 -8.90
C ARG A 39 11.38 29.25 -7.72
N LEU A 40 12.53 28.65 -7.42
CA LEU A 40 12.67 27.68 -6.33
C LEU A 40 12.23 28.21 -4.95
N ARG A 41 12.34 29.53 -4.72
CA ARG A 41 11.86 30.21 -3.50
C ARG A 41 10.34 30.14 -3.32
N ASN A 42 9.58 29.96 -4.41
CA ASN A 42 8.13 29.79 -4.37
C ASN A 42 7.78 28.35 -3.97
N VAL A 43 7.99 28.03 -2.69
CA VAL A 43 7.68 26.73 -2.12
C VAL A 43 6.17 26.58 -2.00
N MET A 44 5.58 25.67 -2.77
CA MET A 44 4.16 25.35 -2.63
C MET A 44 3.96 24.42 -1.43
N ALA A 45 3.04 24.75 -0.53
CA ALA A 45 2.71 23.93 0.62
C ALA A 45 1.20 23.76 0.77
N CYS A 46 0.75 22.57 1.18
CA CYS A 46 -0.59 22.43 1.76
C CYS A 46 -0.60 22.92 3.23
N PRO A 47 -1.76 22.95 3.90
CA PRO A 47 -1.80 23.38 5.30
C PRO A 47 -1.19 22.40 6.31
N GLY A 48 -0.96 21.13 5.98
CA GLY A 48 -0.39 20.16 6.95
C GLY A 48 -1.05 20.19 8.34
N THR A 49 -0.28 19.98 9.41
CA THR A 49 -0.76 20.09 10.80
C THR A 49 -1.17 21.51 11.19
N ASP A 50 -0.87 22.53 10.36
CA ASP A 50 -1.21 23.92 10.65
C ASP A 50 -2.74 24.11 10.75
N THR A 51 -3.51 23.44 9.89
CA THR A 51 -4.99 23.46 9.96
C THR A 51 -5.70 22.17 9.50
N CYS A 52 -5.00 21.15 8.98
CA CYS A 52 -5.62 19.95 8.43
C CYS A 52 -5.63 18.80 9.43
N ASN A 53 -6.81 18.21 9.67
CA ASN A 53 -6.98 17.05 10.55
C ASN A 53 -6.18 15.82 10.12
N LEU A 54 -5.86 15.70 8.82
CA LEU A 54 -5.08 14.59 8.26
C LEU A 54 -3.57 14.89 8.20
N GLY A 55 -3.16 16.11 8.56
CA GLY A 55 -1.75 16.50 8.59
C GLY A 55 -0.95 15.61 9.53
N ILE A 56 0.22 15.17 9.06
CA ILE A 56 1.23 14.46 9.85
C ILE A 56 2.33 15.42 10.26
N THR A 57 2.71 16.35 9.37
CA THR A 57 3.70 17.40 9.67
C THR A 57 3.23 18.77 9.16
N SER A 58 3.76 19.84 9.74
CA SER A 58 3.52 21.21 9.31
C SER A 58 4.23 21.45 7.99
N SER A 59 3.43 21.80 6.98
CA SER A 59 3.94 22.00 5.61
C SER A 59 4.26 23.45 5.36
N GLN A 60 3.49 24.38 5.92
CA GLN A 60 3.77 25.80 5.80
C GLN A 60 5.01 26.17 6.61
N GLY A 61 5.15 25.62 7.82
CA GLY A 61 6.34 25.82 8.65
C GLY A 61 7.61 25.28 7.99
N LEU A 62 7.56 24.06 7.44
CA LEU A 62 8.69 23.52 6.66
C LEU A 62 8.97 24.35 5.40
N GLY A 63 7.93 24.76 4.67
CA GLY A 63 8.07 25.58 3.47
C GLY A 63 8.72 26.92 3.76
N LYS A 64 8.34 27.59 4.85
CA LYS A 64 8.98 28.81 5.34
C LYS A 64 10.45 28.57 5.69
N ALA A 65 10.77 27.53 6.44
CA ALA A 65 12.15 27.22 6.83
C ALA A 65 13.05 26.94 5.61
N ILE A 66 12.52 26.24 4.60
CA ILE A 66 13.21 26.06 3.31
C ILE A 66 13.39 27.40 2.60
N GLY A 67 12.34 28.23 2.52
CA GLY A 67 12.42 29.57 1.94
C GLY A 67 13.51 30.44 2.59
N ASP A 68 13.55 30.48 3.92
CA ASP A 68 14.56 31.21 4.71
C ASP A 68 15.99 30.75 4.36
N VAL A 69 16.19 29.44 4.12
CA VAL A 69 17.48 28.88 3.69
C VAL A 69 17.80 29.29 2.25
N LEU A 70 16.84 29.21 1.32
CA LEU A 70 17.04 29.60 -0.09
C LEU A 70 17.34 31.11 -0.22
N ASP A 71 16.81 31.95 0.67
CA ASP A 71 17.08 33.39 0.75
C ASP A 71 18.54 33.75 1.03
N THR A 72 19.31 32.80 1.55
CA THR A 72 20.76 32.94 1.72
C THR A 72 21.57 32.57 0.47
N MET A 73 20.93 32.01 -0.57
CA MET A 73 21.62 31.45 -1.74
C MET A 73 21.69 32.42 -2.93
N PRO A 74 22.71 32.29 -3.81
CA PRO A 74 22.81 33.05 -5.05
C PRO A 74 21.62 32.82 -5.99
N GLU A 75 21.05 33.89 -6.55
CA GLU A 75 19.84 33.82 -7.40
C GLU A 75 19.97 32.83 -8.56
N LYS A 76 21.15 32.76 -9.19
CA LYS A 76 21.45 31.86 -10.31
C LYS A 76 21.31 30.36 -10.00
N TYR A 77 21.21 29.98 -8.71
CA TYR A 77 21.04 28.59 -8.28
C TYR A 77 19.57 28.18 -8.16
N LEU A 78 18.64 29.15 -8.23
CA LEU A 78 17.23 28.96 -7.87
C LEU A 78 16.30 28.91 -9.07
N GLU A 79 16.87 28.69 -10.26
CA GLU A 79 16.16 28.64 -11.54
C GLU A 79 15.99 27.19 -12.00
N GLY A 80 14.87 26.91 -12.70
CA GLY A 80 14.63 25.61 -13.34
C GLY A 80 14.24 24.48 -12.39
N MET A 81 13.80 24.80 -11.17
CA MET A 81 13.37 23.86 -10.14
C MET A 81 12.16 24.41 -9.38
N ASP A 82 11.34 23.50 -8.86
CA ASP A 82 10.25 23.80 -7.94
C ASP A 82 10.28 22.87 -6.71
N ILE A 83 9.77 23.37 -5.59
CA ILE A 83 9.59 22.59 -4.36
C ILE A 83 8.09 22.56 -4.02
N LYS A 84 7.60 21.36 -3.72
CA LYS A 84 6.21 21.14 -3.36
C LYS A 84 6.10 20.24 -2.14
N ILE A 85 5.33 20.67 -1.14
CA ILE A 85 5.24 20.05 0.18
C ILE A 85 3.80 19.70 0.52
N SER A 86 3.56 18.47 0.96
CA SER A 86 2.32 18.07 1.61
C SER A 86 2.55 17.58 3.03
N GLY A 87 1.61 17.83 3.94
CA GLY A 87 1.75 17.40 5.33
C GLY A 87 1.43 15.93 5.54
N CYS A 88 0.96 15.24 4.49
CA CYS A 88 0.66 13.81 4.49
C CYS A 88 0.78 13.26 3.05
N PRO A 89 0.71 11.93 2.86
CA PRO A 89 0.85 11.28 1.54
C PRO A 89 -0.21 11.66 0.49
N ASN A 90 -1.33 12.27 0.89
CA ASN A 90 -2.46 12.58 -0.01
C ASN A 90 -2.19 13.68 -1.07
N SER A 91 -0.95 14.20 -1.13
CA SER A 91 -0.48 15.01 -2.26
C SER A 91 -1.30 16.27 -2.60
N CYS A 92 -1.94 16.91 -1.62
CA CYS A 92 -2.65 18.20 -1.84
C CYS A 92 -1.72 19.31 -2.36
N GLY A 93 -0.44 19.30 -1.95
CA GLY A 93 0.59 20.19 -2.49
C GLY A 93 1.24 19.66 -3.78
N GLN A 94 0.77 18.57 -4.38
CA GLN A 94 1.30 18.00 -5.63
C GLN A 94 2.79 17.62 -5.59
N HIS A 95 3.30 17.14 -4.45
CA HIS A 95 4.72 16.81 -4.26
C HIS A 95 5.29 15.78 -5.26
N HIS A 96 4.45 14.90 -5.83
CA HIS A 96 4.90 13.91 -6.80
C HIS A 96 5.36 14.51 -8.14
N ILE A 97 4.95 15.73 -8.49
CA ILE A 97 5.27 16.35 -9.78
C ILE A 97 6.23 17.52 -9.65
N ALA A 98 6.96 17.61 -8.54
CA ALA A 98 7.98 18.62 -8.33
C ALA A 98 9.38 18.07 -8.55
N ALA A 99 10.31 18.96 -8.91
CA ALA A 99 11.74 18.66 -8.91
C ALA A 99 12.18 18.12 -7.54
N LEU A 100 11.71 18.77 -6.47
CA LEU A 100 11.88 18.37 -5.09
C LEU A 100 10.51 18.30 -4.38
N GLY A 101 10.03 17.09 -4.16
CA GLY A 101 8.77 16.82 -3.46
C GLY A 101 9.01 16.42 -2.00
N PHE A 102 8.11 16.84 -1.12
CA PHE A 102 8.12 16.41 0.29
C PHE A 102 6.73 16.01 0.74
N TYR A 103 6.63 14.91 1.50
CA TYR A 103 5.39 14.58 2.20
C TYR A 103 5.60 14.15 3.65
N GLY A 104 4.69 14.58 4.53
CA GLY A 104 4.76 14.31 5.96
C GLY A 104 4.66 12.83 6.32
N ASN A 105 5.49 12.43 7.28
CA ASN A 105 5.65 11.07 7.80
C ASN A 105 6.07 11.13 9.28
N SER A 106 6.20 9.98 9.92
CA SER A 106 6.73 9.89 11.28
C SER A 106 7.70 8.73 11.41
N LYS A 107 8.64 8.82 12.36
CA LYS A 107 9.56 7.73 12.68
C LYS A 107 9.88 7.73 14.17
N LYS A 108 10.02 6.54 14.76
CA LYS A 108 10.56 6.40 16.11
C LYS A 108 12.09 6.54 16.06
N VAL A 109 12.64 7.48 16.83
CA VAL A 109 14.08 7.71 17.00
C VAL A 109 14.35 7.84 18.49
N HIS A 110 15.33 7.11 19.01
CA HIS A 110 15.64 7.06 20.45
C HIS A 110 14.39 6.81 21.33
N GLY A 111 13.47 5.96 20.86
CA GLY A 111 12.24 5.59 21.56
C GLY A 111 11.09 6.61 21.50
N ARG A 112 11.25 7.76 20.84
CA ARG A 112 10.22 8.80 20.70
C ARG A 112 9.82 9.01 19.25
N LEU A 113 8.59 9.42 19.03
CA LEU A 113 8.13 9.76 17.69
C LEU A 113 8.73 11.12 17.28
N VAL A 114 9.15 11.21 16.02
CA VAL A 114 9.81 12.40 15.45
C VAL A 114 9.14 12.72 14.13
N PRO A 115 8.81 14.00 13.86
CA PRO A 115 8.23 14.41 12.59
C PRO A 115 9.26 14.22 11.49
N HIS A 116 8.87 13.51 10.43
CA HIS A 116 9.72 13.27 9.27
C HIS A 116 9.01 13.73 8.00
N VAL A 117 9.78 14.01 6.96
CA VAL A 117 9.28 14.07 5.59
C VAL A 117 9.94 12.98 4.76
N ASP A 118 9.18 12.36 3.87
CA ASP A 118 9.73 11.61 2.77
C ASP A 118 10.15 12.58 1.67
N VAL A 119 11.34 12.37 1.10
CA VAL A 119 11.94 13.22 0.07
C VAL A 119 11.80 12.55 -1.28
N LEU A 120 11.16 13.24 -2.22
CA LEU A 120 10.97 12.82 -3.60
C LEU A 120 11.82 13.69 -4.50
N ILE A 121 12.47 13.07 -5.49
CA ILE A 121 13.36 13.77 -6.43
C ILE A 121 13.01 13.39 -7.87
N GLY A 122 13.11 14.36 -8.78
CA GLY A 122 13.05 14.13 -10.23
C GLY A 122 11.64 14.10 -10.83
N GLY A 123 10.65 14.61 -10.10
CA GLY A 123 9.30 14.82 -10.62
C GLY A 123 9.21 16.03 -11.53
N GLY A 124 8.11 16.13 -12.27
CA GLY A 124 7.76 17.29 -13.09
C GLY A 124 7.77 17.00 -14.59
N TRP A 125 7.57 18.05 -15.38
CA TRP A 125 7.43 17.97 -16.83
C TRP A 125 8.46 18.86 -17.54
N GLY A 126 8.94 18.42 -18.70
CA GLY A 126 9.93 19.15 -19.49
C GLY A 126 10.40 18.36 -20.70
N GLN A 127 10.81 19.05 -21.76
CA GLN A 127 11.28 18.44 -23.02
C GLN A 127 10.33 17.36 -23.59
N GLY A 128 9.01 17.54 -23.44
CA GLY A 128 8.01 16.60 -23.94
C GLY A 128 7.79 15.34 -23.09
N THR A 129 8.42 15.24 -21.91
CA THR A 129 8.25 14.09 -20.99
C THR A 129 7.76 14.54 -19.62
N ALA A 130 6.92 13.70 -18.98
CA ALA A 130 6.49 13.86 -17.60
C ALA A 130 7.08 12.71 -16.75
N SER A 131 7.45 13.01 -15.51
CA SER A 131 7.91 12.01 -14.54
C SER A 131 7.31 12.29 -13.17
N LEU A 132 7.13 11.22 -12.40
CA LEU A 132 6.84 11.30 -10.98
C LEU A 132 8.15 11.29 -10.20
N GLY A 133 8.20 12.08 -9.13
CA GLY A 133 9.32 12.10 -8.21
C GLY A 133 9.45 10.75 -7.50
N GLN A 134 10.69 10.27 -7.38
CA GLN A 134 10.97 9.01 -6.71
C GLN A 134 11.29 9.28 -5.23
N SER A 135 10.61 8.57 -4.32
CA SER A 135 10.97 8.58 -2.90
C SER A 135 12.36 8.00 -2.71
N VAL A 136 13.29 8.77 -2.13
CA VAL A 136 14.69 8.39 -1.95
C VAL A 136 15.06 8.14 -0.47
N ILE A 137 14.55 8.96 0.44
CA ILE A 137 14.88 8.87 1.88
C ILE A 137 13.82 9.58 2.73
N LYS A 138 13.77 9.27 4.03
CA LYS A 138 13.01 10.03 5.03
C LYS A 138 13.97 10.85 5.89
N LEU A 139 13.68 12.14 6.06
CA LEU A 139 14.48 13.06 6.88
C LEU A 139 13.62 13.60 8.02
N PRO A 140 14.19 13.86 9.22
CA PRO A 140 13.56 14.71 10.22
C PRO A 140 13.20 16.06 9.60
N THR A 141 12.00 16.59 9.85
CA THR A 141 11.54 17.84 9.22
C THR A 141 12.49 19.01 9.47
N LYS A 142 13.10 19.08 10.66
CA LYS A 142 14.09 20.11 11.03
C LYS A 142 15.43 20.00 10.29
N ARG A 143 15.77 18.82 9.73
CA ARG A 143 16.99 18.62 8.93
C ARG A 143 16.75 18.77 7.43
N ALA A 144 15.49 18.75 6.98
CA ALA A 144 15.15 18.85 5.57
C ALA A 144 15.64 20.16 4.89
N PRO A 145 15.61 21.36 5.53
CA PRO A 145 16.17 22.57 4.93
C PRO A 145 17.68 22.47 4.63
N GLU A 146 18.44 21.82 5.50
CA GLU A 146 19.88 21.57 5.28
C GLU A 146 20.12 20.65 4.07
N ALA A 147 19.27 19.61 3.93
CA ALA A 147 19.33 18.72 2.78
C ALA A 147 18.99 19.46 1.48
N VAL A 148 17.96 20.31 1.47
CA VAL A 148 17.63 21.16 0.30
C VAL A 148 18.81 22.02 -0.10
N LYS A 149 19.45 22.69 0.88
CA LYS A 149 20.66 23.47 0.64
C LYS A 149 21.75 22.66 -0.04
N TRP A 150 22.06 21.49 0.52
CA TRP A 150 23.06 20.61 -0.06
C TRP A 150 22.70 20.19 -1.49
N ILE A 151 21.44 19.83 -1.76
CA ILE A 151 20.99 19.43 -3.11
C ILE A 151 21.19 20.58 -4.10
N VAL A 152 20.77 21.79 -3.75
CA VAL A 152 20.85 22.98 -4.62
C VAL A 152 22.31 23.36 -4.89
N GLU A 153 23.15 23.37 -3.87
CA GLU A 153 24.58 23.66 -4.01
C GLU A 153 25.28 22.60 -4.86
N THR A 154 24.96 21.32 -4.64
CA THR A 154 25.54 20.21 -5.41
C THR A 154 25.15 20.31 -6.88
N PHE A 155 23.86 20.47 -7.18
CA PHE A 155 23.38 20.66 -8.55
C PHE A 155 24.05 21.88 -9.20
N ALA A 156 24.12 23.00 -8.51
CA ALA A 156 24.75 24.21 -9.04
C ALA A 156 26.24 24.02 -9.37
N SER A 157 26.94 23.16 -8.62
CA SER A 157 28.37 22.88 -8.81
C SER A 157 28.66 21.80 -9.87
N GLU A 158 27.76 20.83 -10.03
CA GLU A 158 27.96 19.67 -10.91
C GLU A 158 27.26 19.79 -12.27
N ARG A 159 26.25 20.69 -12.39
CA ARG A 159 25.47 20.80 -13.62
C ARG A 159 26.36 21.15 -14.81
N LYS A 160 26.14 20.46 -15.91
CA LYS A 160 26.69 20.82 -17.22
C LYS A 160 25.92 22.00 -17.80
N ASP A 161 26.53 22.71 -18.73
CA ASP A 161 25.87 23.82 -19.42
C ASP A 161 24.56 23.36 -20.08
N GLY A 162 23.45 24.05 -19.75
CA GLY A 162 22.11 23.73 -20.26
C GLY A 162 21.43 22.51 -19.62
N GLN A 163 22.09 21.79 -18.71
CA GLN A 163 21.50 20.64 -18.03
C GLN A 163 20.41 21.08 -17.05
N SER A 164 19.22 20.50 -17.19
CA SER A 164 18.12 20.69 -16.25
C SER A 164 18.34 19.90 -14.96
N PHE A 165 17.70 20.33 -13.86
CA PHE A 165 17.75 19.59 -12.60
C PHE A 165 17.23 18.16 -12.77
N LYS A 166 16.14 17.99 -13.53
CA LYS A 166 15.55 16.68 -13.80
C LYS A 166 16.57 15.73 -14.42
N GLU A 167 17.23 16.14 -15.52
CA GLU A 167 18.24 15.31 -16.20
C GLU A 167 19.41 14.94 -15.27
N TRP A 168 19.90 15.90 -14.47
CA TRP A 168 20.94 15.64 -13.48
C TRP A 168 20.46 14.64 -12.42
N ALA A 169 19.29 14.88 -11.85
CA ALA A 169 18.80 14.12 -10.71
C ALA A 169 18.39 12.69 -11.07
N THR A 170 17.79 12.49 -12.26
CA THR A 170 17.43 11.15 -12.77
C THR A 170 18.63 10.37 -13.31
N GLY A 171 19.79 11.01 -13.45
CA GLY A 171 21.04 10.33 -13.80
C GLY A 171 21.61 9.47 -12.65
N TYR A 172 21.12 9.66 -11.43
CA TYR A 172 21.53 8.92 -10.24
C TYR A 172 20.45 7.95 -9.79
N GLU A 173 20.87 6.75 -9.38
CA GLU A 173 19.96 5.76 -8.81
C GLU A 173 19.55 6.14 -7.37
N LYS A 174 18.43 5.57 -6.91
CA LYS A 174 17.93 5.75 -5.54
C LYS A 174 18.97 5.47 -4.44
N GLY A 175 19.86 4.51 -4.66
CA GLY A 175 20.93 4.17 -3.72
C GLY A 175 21.91 5.32 -3.47
N TRP A 176 22.29 6.03 -4.53
CA TRP A 176 23.18 7.19 -4.46
C TRP A 176 22.53 8.32 -3.66
N TRP A 177 21.26 8.64 -3.95
CA TRP A 177 20.52 9.65 -3.21
C TRP A 177 20.40 9.32 -1.73
N ARG A 178 20.10 8.06 -1.41
CA ARG A 178 20.04 7.60 -0.01
C ARG A 178 21.38 7.78 0.69
N GLU A 179 22.49 7.37 0.06
CA GLU A 179 23.83 7.54 0.62
C GLU A 179 24.12 9.02 0.92
N LYS A 180 23.93 9.91 -0.06
CA LYS A 180 24.24 11.34 0.09
C LYS A 180 23.35 12.07 1.08
N LEU A 181 22.10 11.64 1.24
CA LEU A 181 21.17 12.28 2.16
C LEU A 181 21.16 11.65 3.57
N THR A 182 21.83 10.52 3.77
CA THR A 182 21.93 9.85 5.09
C THR A 182 22.48 10.76 6.20
N PRO A 183 23.48 11.63 5.98
CA PRO A 183 23.97 12.56 7.02
C PRO A 183 22.90 13.52 7.58
N PHE A 184 21.83 13.78 6.82
CA PHE A 184 20.70 14.62 7.28
C PHE A 184 19.65 13.83 8.08
N THR A 185 19.81 12.51 8.21
CA THR A 185 18.90 11.68 9.03
C THR A 185 19.26 11.69 10.51
N GLU A 186 20.50 12.03 10.83
CA GLU A 186 21.04 11.91 12.18
C GLU A 186 20.52 13.01 13.10
N ILE A 187 20.01 12.62 14.25
CA ILE A 187 19.60 13.52 15.34
C ILE A 187 20.02 12.90 16.67
N GLY A 188 20.37 13.75 17.63
CA GLY A 188 20.66 13.35 18.99
C GLY A 188 19.42 12.89 19.75
N THR A 189 19.62 12.59 21.04
CA THR A 189 18.53 12.27 21.96
C THR A 189 17.62 13.48 22.18
N PHE A 190 16.43 13.27 22.73
CA PHE A 190 15.51 14.37 23.10
C PHE A 190 16.15 15.41 24.04
N ALA A 191 17.05 14.98 24.93
CA ALA A 191 17.73 15.88 25.86
C ALA A 191 18.72 16.82 25.15
N SER A 192 19.41 16.33 24.12
CA SER A 192 20.39 17.12 23.36
C SER A 192 19.77 17.91 22.21
N ASP A 193 18.69 17.41 21.62
CA ASP A 193 18.16 17.86 20.32
C ASP A 193 16.64 18.10 20.35
N ARG A 194 16.11 18.66 21.46
CA ARG A 194 14.66 18.81 21.70
C ARG A 194 13.87 19.35 20.50
N ASP A 195 14.34 20.42 19.85
CA ASP A 195 13.64 21.05 18.70
C ASP A 195 13.38 20.06 17.55
N LYS A 196 14.26 19.08 17.35
CA LYS A 196 14.12 18.07 16.28
C LYS A 196 12.98 17.09 16.54
N TYR A 197 12.45 17.04 17.76
CA TYR A 197 11.30 16.22 18.17
C TYR A 197 9.99 17.03 18.20
N LEU A 198 10.02 18.30 17.79
CA LEU A 198 8.86 19.16 17.67
C LEU A 198 8.53 19.32 16.18
N ASP A 199 7.24 19.41 15.85
CA ASP A 199 6.84 19.83 14.52
C ASP A 199 7.07 21.34 14.33
N TRP A 200 7.10 21.82 13.09
CA TRP A 200 7.17 23.26 12.84
C TRP A 200 5.92 23.96 13.37
N GLU A 201 6.08 25.19 13.88
CA GLU A 201 5.01 25.99 14.51
C GLU A 201 4.32 25.36 15.74
N HIS A 202 4.86 24.25 16.27
CA HIS A 202 4.35 23.57 17.47
C HIS A 202 5.39 23.59 18.60
N ALA A 203 4.92 23.82 19.84
CA ALA A 203 5.77 23.84 21.03
C ALA A 203 5.80 22.49 21.78
N GLU A 204 4.81 21.63 21.53
CA GLU A 204 4.64 20.35 22.19
C GLU A 204 5.40 19.22 21.47
N PRO A 205 5.85 18.18 22.21
CA PRO A 205 6.46 17.00 21.60
C PRO A 205 5.58 16.38 20.53
N PHE A 206 6.20 16.00 19.42
CA PHE A 206 5.49 15.42 18.29
C PHE A 206 4.69 14.18 18.67
N SER A 207 3.42 14.18 18.27
CA SER A 207 2.45 13.12 18.53
C SER A 207 1.52 12.99 17.34
N LEU A 208 0.94 11.79 17.16
CA LEU A 208 -0.14 11.55 16.21
C LEU A 208 -1.50 11.44 16.89
N ALA A 209 -1.57 11.65 18.21
CA ALA A 209 -2.81 11.54 18.98
C ALA A 209 -3.86 12.58 18.55
N ASP A 210 -3.40 13.77 18.15
CA ASP A 210 -4.28 14.87 17.72
C ASP A 210 -4.70 14.78 16.25
N ARG A 211 -4.24 13.73 15.54
CA ARG A 211 -4.64 13.48 14.15
C ARG A 211 -6.12 13.09 14.12
N GLY A 212 -6.95 14.03 13.70
CA GLY A 212 -8.39 13.85 13.64
C GLY A 212 -8.84 12.98 12.48
N VAL A 213 -10.12 12.61 12.53
CA VAL A 213 -10.84 12.08 11.37
C VAL A 213 -11.08 13.26 10.41
N GLY A 214 -10.72 13.09 9.15
CA GLY A 214 -10.96 14.08 8.11
C GLY A 214 -11.22 13.37 6.78
N GLU A 215 -12.12 13.93 5.98
CA GLU A 215 -12.32 13.48 4.60
C GLU A 215 -11.27 14.17 3.72
N CYS A 216 -10.36 13.41 3.13
CA CYS A 216 -9.45 13.98 2.12
C CYS A 216 -10.16 14.00 0.78
N ALA A 217 -10.12 15.14 0.08
CA ALA A 217 -10.57 15.23 -1.32
C ALA A 217 -9.73 14.40 -2.31
N GLY A 218 -8.61 13.81 -1.85
CA GLY A 218 -7.71 12.95 -2.63
C GLY A 218 -7.04 11.89 -1.77
N ALA A 219 -7.78 11.25 -0.85
CA ALA A 219 -7.24 10.15 -0.07
C ALA A 219 -6.69 9.08 -1.01
N MET A 220 -5.42 8.69 -0.84
CA MET A 220 -5.07 7.30 -1.08
C MET A 220 -5.81 6.52 -0.01
N ILE A 221 -6.95 5.94 -0.39
CA ILE A 221 -7.67 5.01 0.48
C ILE A 221 -6.68 3.87 0.74
N ASP A 222 -6.49 3.54 2.01
CA ASP A 222 -5.71 2.36 2.39
C ASP A 222 -6.31 1.15 1.67
N THR A 223 -5.49 0.34 0.99
CA THR A 223 -5.97 -0.76 0.13
C THR A 223 -6.88 -1.71 0.90
N VAL A 224 -6.63 -1.95 2.19
CA VAL A 224 -7.49 -2.78 3.04
C VAL A 224 -8.84 -2.10 3.25
N THR A 225 -8.84 -0.81 3.58
CA THR A 225 -10.05 0.03 3.68
C THR A 225 -10.84 0.08 2.36
N GLU A 226 -10.17 0.15 1.21
CA GLU A 226 -10.82 0.13 -0.11
C GLU A 226 -11.53 -1.22 -0.35
N ILE A 227 -10.85 -2.33 -0.07
CA ILE A 227 -11.42 -3.67 -0.22
C ILE A 227 -12.59 -3.88 0.77
N PHE A 228 -12.51 -3.35 1.99
CA PHE A 228 -13.62 -3.38 2.93
C PHE A 228 -14.83 -2.56 2.44
N ASN A 229 -14.60 -1.39 1.82
CA ASN A 229 -15.69 -0.62 1.22
C ASN A 229 -16.38 -1.40 0.08
N GLU A 230 -15.65 -2.22 -0.69
CA GLU A 230 -16.26 -3.14 -1.67
C GLU A 230 -17.16 -4.17 -0.97
N ALA A 231 -16.71 -4.76 0.14
CA ALA A 231 -17.51 -5.70 0.93
C ALA A 231 -18.81 -5.06 1.46
N ASP A 232 -18.72 -3.83 1.97
CA ASP A 232 -19.87 -3.08 2.50
C ASP A 232 -20.86 -2.70 1.39
N HIS A 233 -20.37 -2.34 0.21
CA HIS A 233 -21.20 -2.07 -0.97
C HIS A 233 -22.01 -3.30 -1.38
N PHE A 234 -21.39 -4.48 -1.40
CA PHE A 234 -22.09 -5.72 -1.70
C PHE A 234 -23.05 -6.15 -0.59
N SER A 235 -22.69 -5.92 0.67
CA SER A 235 -23.59 -6.07 1.82
C SER A 235 -24.85 -5.20 1.69
N PHE A 236 -24.70 -3.96 1.24
CA PHE A 236 -25.81 -3.06 0.96
C PHE A 236 -26.68 -3.58 -0.20
N LYS A 237 -26.07 -4.03 -1.31
CA LYS A 237 -26.80 -4.63 -2.44
C LYS A 237 -27.58 -5.87 -2.04
N ALA A 238 -27.01 -6.74 -1.20
CA ALA A 238 -27.69 -7.93 -0.68
C ALA A 238 -28.95 -7.54 0.12
N LYS A 239 -28.84 -6.54 1.00
CA LYS A 239 -29.98 -6.00 1.77
C LYS A 239 -31.07 -5.40 0.88
N GLU A 240 -30.71 -4.69 -0.19
CA GLU A 240 -31.68 -4.12 -1.13
C GLU A 240 -32.39 -5.19 -1.97
N ALA A 241 -31.65 -6.17 -2.50
CA ALA A 241 -32.22 -7.31 -3.22
C ALA A 241 -33.16 -8.14 -2.32
N MET A 242 -32.81 -8.30 -1.03
CA MET A 242 -33.67 -8.93 -0.03
C MET A 242 -35.01 -8.21 0.15
N LYS A 243 -35.02 -6.87 0.19
CA LYS A 243 -36.26 -6.07 0.29
C LYS A 243 -37.11 -6.19 -0.98
N ALA A 244 -36.46 -6.33 -2.12
CA ALA A 244 -37.11 -6.48 -3.43
C ALA A 244 -37.65 -7.90 -3.69
N GLY A 245 -37.35 -8.88 -2.83
CA GLY A 245 -37.73 -10.29 -3.03
C GLY A 245 -36.86 -11.01 -4.08
N GLU A 246 -35.71 -10.45 -4.43
CA GLU A 246 -34.78 -11.01 -5.42
C GLU A 246 -33.78 -11.97 -4.74
N TRP A 247 -34.26 -13.13 -4.31
CA TRP A 247 -33.53 -14.06 -3.43
C TRP A 247 -32.17 -14.53 -3.99
N GLN A 248 -32.14 -14.94 -5.25
CA GLN A 248 -30.91 -15.38 -5.91
C GLN A 248 -29.87 -14.26 -5.96
N ARG A 249 -30.29 -13.06 -6.35
CA ARG A 249 -29.41 -11.88 -6.45
C ARG A 249 -28.92 -11.42 -5.07
N ALA A 250 -29.77 -11.55 -4.06
CA ALA A 250 -29.39 -11.26 -2.68
C ALA A 250 -28.28 -12.18 -2.19
N SER A 251 -28.40 -13.49 -2.46
CA SER A 251 -27.38 -14.48 -2.12
C SER A 251 -26.07 -14.28 -2.88
N GLU A 252 -26.13 -14.00 -4.18
CA GLU A 252 -24.94 -13.70 -4.98
C GLU A 252 -24.20 -12.46 -4.46
N ALA A 253 -24.93 -11.39 -4.13
CA ALA A 253 -24.34 -10.19 -3.54
C ALA A 253 -23.77 -10.46 -2.12
N ALA A 254 -24.36 -11.38 -1.35
CA ALA A 254 -23.81 -11.81 -0.08
C ALA A 254 -22.47 -12.55 -0.28
N ASP A 255 -22.36 -13.44 -1.26
CA ASP A 255 -21.10 -14.13 -1.59
C ASP A 255 -20.00 -13.15 -2.01
N GLU A 256 -20.34 -12.11 -2.78
CA GLU A 256 -19.39 -11.02 -3.09
C GLU A 256 -18.90 -10.32 -1.82
N SER A 257 -19.80 -10.00 -0.89
CA SER A 257 -19.42 -9.33 0.36
C SER A 257 -18.44 -10.17 1.19
N VAL A 258 -18.66 -11.49 1.27
CA VAL A 258 -17.76 -12.44 1.94
C VAL A 258 -16.41 -12.50 1.22
N TYR A 259 -16.38 -12.59 -0.11
CA TYR A 259 -15.16 -12.60 -0.90
C TYR A 259 -14.28 -11.36 -0.64
N HIS A 260 -14.87 -10.17 -0.67
CA HIS A 260 -14.14 -8.93 -0.43
C HIS A 260 -13.67 -8.82 1.03
N ALA A 261 -14.49 -9.20 2.01
CA ALA A 261 -14.08 -9.23 3.42
C ALA A 261 -12.91 -10.20 3.68
N CYS A 262 -12.95 -11.39 3.07
CA CYS A 262 -11.85 -12.36 3.12
C CYS A 262 -10.55 -11.76 2.56
N ARG A 263 -10.62 -11.11 1.40
CA ARG A 263 -9.47 -10.45 0.78
C ARG A 263 -8.90 -9.35 1.65
N ALA A 264 -9.75 -8.54 2.27
CA ALA A 264 -9.32 -7.44 3.11
C ALA A 264 -8.43 -7.94 4.28
N LEU A 265 -8.88 -8.98 5.01
CA LEU A 265 -8.08 -9.55 6.09
C LEU A 265 -6.83 -10.29 5.58
N LEU A 266 -6.91 -11.05 4.49
CA LEU A 266 -5.73 -11.71 3.92
C LEU A 266 -4.63 -10.71 3.51
N TYR A 267 -5.04 -9.55 3.01
CA TYR A 267 -4.10 -8.48 2.66
C TYR A 267 -3.30 -8.00 3.87
N THR A 268 -3.92 -7.94 5.06
CA THR A 268 -3.23 -7.53 6.31
C THR A 268 -2.14 -8.51 6.77
N VAL A 269 -2.18 -9.75 6.29
CA VAL A 269 -1.15 -10.78 6.56
C VAL A 269 -0.21 -10.99 5.35
N GLY A 270 -0.25 -10.08 4.37
CA GLY A 270 0.63 -10.09 3.20
C GLY A 270 0.23 -11.09 2.11
N ILE A 271 -1.03 -11.56 2.12
CA ILE A 271 -1.54 -12.51 1.13
C ILE A 271 -2.46 -11.77 0.16
N GLU A 272 -2.05 -11.70 -1.10
CA GLU A 272 -2.85 -11.14 -2.19
C GLU A 272 -3.22 -12.24 -3.20
N ASP A 273 -4.50 -12.59 -3.27
CA ASP A 273 -5.06 -13.44 -4.33
C ASP A 273 -6.40 -12.86 -4.80
N ARG A 274 -6.76 -13.18 -6.04
CA ARG A 274 -7.99 -12.72 -6.69
C ARG A 274 -8.90 -13.87 -7.09
N ARG A 275 -8.41 -15.11 -7.07
CA ARG A 275 -9.20 -16.30 -7.41
C ARG A 275 -10.07 -16.66 -6.20
N ARG A 276 -11.40 -16.68 -6.37
CA ARG A 276 -12.37 -16.91 -5.27
C ARG A 276 -12.05 -18.15 -4.44
N PHE A 277 -11.81 -19.25 -5.13
CA PHE A 277 -11.42 -20.52 -4.54
C PHE A 277 -10.22 -20.39 -3.59
N GLU A 278 -9.16 -19.74 -4.06
CA GLU A 278 -7.92 -19.54 -3.30
C GLU A 278 -8.11 -18.57 -2.14
N VAL A 279 -8.93 -17.54 -2.32
CA VAL A 279 -9.28 -16.59 -1.26
C VAL A 279 -9.99 -17.31 -0.11
N GLY A 280 -11.01 -18.13 -0.40
CA GLY A 280 -11.71 -18.90 0.63
C GLY A 280 -10.77 -19.85 1.38
N HIS A 281 -10.02 -20.66 0.64
CA HIS A 281 -9.08 -21.63 1.24
C HIS A 281 -7.99 -20.96 2.09
N LYS A 282 -7.35 -19.90 1.56
CA LYS A 282 -6.31 -19.17 2.30
C LYS A 282 -6.88 -18.46 3.51
N PHE A 283 -8.11 -17.96 3.45
CA PHE A 283 -8.76 -17.34 4.60
C PHE A 283 -8.97 -18.35 5.73
N ILE A 284 -9.51 -19.53 5.39
CA ILE A 284 -9.69 -20.61 6.35
C ILE A 284 -8.37 -20.96 7.03
N TYR A 285 -7.32 -21.20 6.25
CA TYR A 285 -6.02 -21.60 6.78
C TYR A 285 -5.34 -20.52 7.64
N ASN A 286 -5.42 -19.25 7.24
CA ASN A 286 -4.67 -18.17 7.89
C ASN A 286 -5.45 -17.42 8.98
N VAL A 287 -6.78 -17.51 8.98
CA VAL A 287 -7.66 -16.75 9.88
C VAL A 287 -8.50 -17.66 10.78
N ILE A 288 -9.10 -18.73 10.24
CA ILE A 288 -9.96 -19.61 11.04
C ILE A 288 -9.12 -20.67 11.78
N ASP A 289 -8.24 -21.39 11.06
CA ASP A 289 -7.41 -22.46 11.65
C ASP A 289 -6.35 -21.94 12.63
N THR A 290 -6.04 -20.64 12.56
CA THR A 290 -5.19 -19.92 13.51
C THR A 290 -5.97 -19.36 14.70
N SER A 291 -7.30 -19.58 14.76
CA SER A 291 -8.20 -19.07 15.80
C SER A 291 -8.27 -17.54 15.90
N VAL A 292 -7.98 -16.83 14.80
CA VAL A 292 -8.22 -15.37 14.72
C VAL A 292 -9.72 -15.09 14.63
N MET A 293 -10.46 -15.96 13.93
CA MET A 293 -11.91 -15.95 13.82
C MET A 293 -12.47 -17.28 14.35
N GLU A 294 -13.67 -17.22 14.95
CA GLU A 294 -14.36 -18.42 15.44
C GLU A 294 -14.78 -19.36 14.30
N ASP A 295 -14.74 -20.66 14.57
CA ASP A 295 -15.04 -21.72 13.59
C ASP A 295 -16.50 -21.69 13.09
N THR A 296 -17.41 -21.01 13.82
CA THR A 296 -18.81 -20.82 13.45
C THR A 296 -18.98 -20.09 12.11
N PHE A 297 -17.97 -19.35 11.69
CA PHE A 297 -17.96 -18.59 10.44
C PHE A 297 -17.38 -19.36 9.25
N ARG A 298 -16.87 -20.59 9.44
CA ARG A 298 -16.17 -21.38 8.42
C ARG A 298 -16.99 -21.62 7.14
N ASP A 299 -18.30 -21.80 7.27
CA ASP A 299 -19.19 -21.99 6.13
C ASP A 299 -19.17 -20.83 5.12
N MET A 300 -18.82 -19.61 5.54
CA MET A 300 -18.80 -18.43 4.66
C MET A 300 -17.67 -18.49 3.62
N PRO A 301 -16.37 -18.59 4.01
CA PRO A 301 -15.29 -18.79 3.04
C PRO A 301 -15.38 -20.14 2.32
N ASP A 302 -15.93 -21.20 2.92
CA ASP A 302 -16.11 -22.50 2.25
C ASP A 302 -17.05 -22.43 1.04
N ARG A 303 -18.02 -21.50 1.03
CA ARG A 303 -18.88 -21.24 -0.13
C ARG A 303 -18.16 -20.57 -1.29
N LEU A 304 -17.00 -19.95 -1.06
CA LEU A 304 -16.15 -19.45 -2.14
C LEU A 304 -15.30 -20.56 -2.79
N VAL A 305 -15.07 -21.63 -2.03
CA VAL A 305 -14.29 -22.82 -2.42
C VAL A 305 -15.16 -23.78 -3.22
N ASN A 306 -16.40 -23.99 -2.77
CA ASN A 306 -17.36 -24.85 -3.44
C ASN A 306 -18.32 -23.96 -4.22
N GLU A 307 -18.30 -23.99 -5.57
CA GLU A 307 -19.25 -23.22 -6.40
C GLU A 307 -20.67 -23.38 -5.83
N ALA A 308 -21.19 -22.31 -5.21
CA ALA A 308 -22.37 -22.41 -4.37
C ALA A 308 -23.60 -22.85 -5.19
N ALA A 309 -24.34 -23.81 -4.64
CA ALA A 309 -25.60 -24.27 -5.19
C ALA A 309 -26.60 -23.11 -5.35
N ALA A 310 -27.35 -23.11 -6.47
CA ALA A 310 -28.35 -22.09 -6.77
C ALA A 310 -29.32 -21.88 -5.58
N HIS A 311 -29.31 -20.67 -5.01
CA HIS A 311 -30.16 -20.27 -3.89
C HIS A 311 -31.55 -19.85 -4.41
N GLY A 312 -32.33 -20.83 -4.87
CA GLY A 312 -33.68 -20.59 -5.40
C GLY A 312 -34.76 -20.35 -4.33
N ALA A 313 -34.52 -20.73 -3.07
CA ALA A 313 -35.53 -20.66 -2.01
C ALA A 313 -35.34 -19.46 -1.07
N GLU A 314 -36.45 -18.77 -0.76
CA GLU A 314 -36.48 -17.57 0.08
C GLU A 314 -35.82 -17.77 1.45
N ALA A 315 -36.16 -18.86 2.16
CA ALA A 315 -35.65 -19.11 3.52
C ALA A 315 -34.13 -19.27 3.56
N ASP A 316 -33.54 -19.92 2.55
CA ASP A 316 -32.10 -20.14 2.44
C ASP A 316 -31.37 -18.83 2.15
N ALA A 317 -31.92 -17.99 1.27
CA ALA A 317 -31.38 -16.66 0.97
C ALA A 317 -31.41 -15.74 2.19
N LYS A 318 -32.50 -15.72 2.98
CA LYS A 318 -32.57 -14.87 4.18
C LYS A 318 -31.52 -15.23 5.21
N LYS A 319 -31.34 -16.53 5.46
CA LYS A 319 -30.33 -17.03 6.39
C LYS A 319 -28.92 -16.69 5.89
N HIS A 320 -28.63 -17.02 4.63
CA HIS A 320 -27.32 -16.77 4.03
C HIS A 320 -26.91 -15.30 4.07
N VAL A 321 -27.82 -14.39 3.68
CA VAL A 321 -27.54 -12.94 3.73
C VAL A 321 -27.29 -12.49 5.18
N ALA A 322 -28.04 -12.99 6.16
CA ALA A 322 -27.81 -12.65 7.56
C ALA A 322 -26.43 -13.13 8.07
N ASP A 323 -26.06 -14.38 7.75
CA ASP A 323 -24.78 -14.97 8.15
C ASP A 323 -23.60 -14.26 7.48
N ALA A 324 -23.72 -13.90 6.20
CA ALA A 324 -22.71 -13.16 5.45
C ALA A 324 -22.47 -11.75 6.03
N LEU A 325 -23.54 -11.05 6.42
CA LEU A 325 -23.43 -9.73 7.05
C LEU A 325 -22.72 -9.82 8.41
N ALA A 326 -23.08 -10.80 9.24
CA ALA A 326 -22.42 -11.03 10.52
C ALA A 326 -20.94 -11.38 10.33
N PHE A 327 -20.59 -12.13 9.28
CA PHE A 327 -19.22 -12.45 8.92
C PHE A 327 -18.41 -11.20 8.53
N VAL A 328 -18.97 -10.34 7.68
CA VAL A 328 -18.34 -9.08 7.27
C VAL A 328 -18.11 -8.17 8.49
N ASP A 329 -19.10 -8.06 9.38
CA ASP A 329 -18.98 -7.31 10.63
C ASP A 329 -17.86 -7.86 11.53
N GLU A 330 -17.71 -9.18 11.63
CA GLU A 330 -16.61 -9.77 12.40
C GLU A 330 -15.25 -9.55 11.74
N CYS A 331 -15.17 -9.54 10.40
CA CYS A 331 -13.93 -9.18 9.70
C CYS A 331 -13.49 -7.74 10.02
N HIS A 332 -14.43 -6.79 10.03
CA HIS A 332 -14.17 -5.41 10.47
C HIS A 332 -13.71 -5.34 11.92
N ASN A 333 -14.34 -6.09 12.83
CA ASN A 333 -13.95 -6.16 14.24
C ASN A 333 -12.52 -6.70 14.43
N ILE A 334 -12.15 -7.76 13.70
CA ILE A 334 -10.79 -8.32 13.71
C ILE A 334 -9.78 -7.29 13.22
N HIS A 335 -10.06 -6.62 12.10
CA HIS A 335 -9.17 -5.60 11.55
C HIS A 335 -8.97 -4.43 12.52
N LYS A 336 -10.05 -3.97 13.15
CA LYS A 336 -10.00 -2.92 14.18
C LYS A 336 -9.16 -3.34 15.39
N ARG A 337 -9.36 -4.55 15.92
CA ARG A 337 -8.57 -5.09 17.04
C ARG A 337 -7.07 -5.17 16.72
N ALA A 338 -6.72 -5.55 15.50
CA ALA A 338 -5.33 -5.58 15.04
C ALA A 338 -4.70 -4.18 15.01
N ASN A 339 -5.42 -3.20 14.44
CA ASN A 339 -4.96 -1.81 14.38
C ASN A 339 -4.80 -1.18 15.76
N ASP A 340 -5.76 -1.38 16.67
CA ASP A 340 -5.74 -0.82 18.03
C ASP A 340 -4.59 -1.37 18.89
N SER A 341 -4.12 -2.59 18.60
CA SER A 341 -3.01 -3.25 19.31
C SER A 341 -1.62 -2.97 18.71
N GLY A 342 -1.55 -2.22 17.60
CA GLY A 342 -0.30 -1.93 16.89
C GLY A 342 0.37 -3.17 16.27
N GLY A 343 -0.38 -4.26 16.11
CA GLY A 343 0.06 -5.53 15.54
C GLY A 343 -0.61 -5.86 14.21
N THR A 344 -0.21 -6.96 13.58
CA THR A 344 -0.88 -7.52 12.40
C THR A 344 -1.98 -8.50 12.83
N VAL A 345 -2.93 -8.80 11.95
CA VAL A 345 -3.97 -9.82 12.21
C VAL A 345 -3.35 -11.18 12.56
N SER A 346 -2.16 -11.50 12.02
CA SER A 346 -1.39 -12.69 12.38
C SER A 346 -0.90 -12.73 13.83
N ALA A 347 -0.84 -11.59 14.53
CA ALA A 347 -0.48 -11.50 15.95
C ALA A 347 -1.65 -11.83 16.89
N LEU A 348 -2.89 -11.89 16.37
CA LEU A 348 -4.09 -12.25 17.14
C LEU A 348 -4.31 -13.78 17.21
N GLY A 349 -3.64 -14.54 16.34
CA GLY A 349 -3.83 -15.98 16.20
C GLY A 349 -2.74 -16.83 16.84
N THR A 350 -3.02 -18.11 16.97
CA THR A 350 -2.06 -19.16 17.32
C THR A 350 -1.55 -19.87 16.06
N LYS A 351 -0.45 -20.63 16.13
CA LYS A 351 0.01 -21.43 15.00
C LYS A 351 -1.09 -22.40 14.55
N PRO A 352 -1.28 -22.65 13.24
CA PRO A 352 -2.30 -23.57 12.74
C PRO A 352 -2.18 -24.93 13.44
N GLN A 353 -3.21 -25.35 14.16
CA GLN A 353 -3.26 -26.69 14.73
C GLN A 353 -3.79 -27.65 13.67
N ALA A 354 -2.94 -28.57 13.23
CA ALA A 354 -3.39 -29.72 12.43
C ALA A 354 -4.33 -30.58 13.30
N LYS A 355 -5.65 -30.48 13.08
CA LYS A 355 -6.62 -31.39 13.69
C LYS A 355 -6.51 -32.77 13.03
N GLY A 356 -6.24 -33.78 13.85
CA GLY A 356 -5.86 -35.12 13.43
C GLY A 356 -6.96 -35.91 12.71
N GLY A 357 -6.57 -36.54 11.61
CA GLY A 357 -7.07 -37.82 11.14
C GLY A 357 -5.88 -38.77 11.06
N GLU A 358 -6.07 -40.03 11.48
CA GLU A 358 -5.02 -41.02 11.80
C GLU A 358 -3.84 -41.07 10.82
N SER A 359 -2.65 -40.86 11.36
CA SER A 359 -1.38 -41.08 10.66
C SER A 359 -1.12 -42.59 10.49
N ARG A 360 -1.11 -43.07 9.25
CA ARG A 360 -0.35 -44.29 8.91
C ARG A 360 1.12 -43.94 8.68
N PRO A 361 2.07 -44.81 9.06
CA PRO A 361 3.49 -44.48 9.05
C PRO A 361 3.96 -44.25 7.62
N VAL A 362 4.73 -43.18 7.45
CA VAL A 362 5.51 -42.89 6.24
C VAL A 362 6.56 -43.98 6.11
N THR A 363 6.38 -44.91 5.16
CA THR A 363 7.46 -45.82 4.75
C THR A 363 8.37 -45.09 3.77
N GLU A 364 9.59 -44.81 4.22
CA GLU A 364 10.72 -44.44 3.35
C GLU A 364 10.97 -45.56 2.33
N GLY A 365 10.79 -45.26 1.04
CA GLY A 365 11.09 -46.18 -0.06
C GLY A 365 10.93 -45.49 -1.42
N LYS A 366 12.06 -45.25 -2.09
CA LYS A 366 12.31 -44.47 -3.33
C LYS A 366 12.24 -42.95 -3.14
N GLU A 367 13.37 -42.28 -3.41
CA GLU A 367 13.63 -40.85 -3.08
C GLU A 367 12.62 -39.83 -3.63
N ASN A 368 11.72 -40.20 -4.55
CA ASN A 368 10.68 -39.31 -5.09
C ASN A 368 9.29 -39.97 -5.14
N LEU A 369 8.95 -40.80 -4.16
CA LEU A 369 7.57 -41.31 -3.98
C LEU A 369 6.76 -40.36 -3.08
N TYR A 370 5.55 -40.02 -3.51
CA TYR A 370 4.63 -39.15 -2.78
C TYR A 370 3.22 -39.73 -2.72
N ASP A 371 2.91 -40.35 -1.58
CA ASP A 371 1.63 -41.02 -1.33
C ASP A 371 0.58 -40.02 -0.82
N LEU A 372 -0.47 -39.82 -1.63
CA LEU A 372 -1.59 -38.90 -1.39
C LEU A 372 -2.93 -39.63 -1.38
N ARG A 373 -2.93 -40.94 -1.10
CA ARG A 373 -4.16 -41.70 -0.87
C ARG A 373 -4.85 -41.21 0.40
N GLY A 374 -6.17 -41.17 0.39
CA GLY A 374 -7.02 -40.54 1.40
C GLY A 374 -7.03 -39.00 1.38
N VAL A 375 -6.26 -38.36 0.48
CA VAL A 375 -6.24 -36.90 0.35
C VAL A 375 -7.29 -36.48 -0.67
N ALA A 376 -8.38 -35.88 -0.17
CA ALA A 376 -9.48 -35.39 -1.00
C ALA A 376 -9.03 -34.32 -2.00
N CYS A 377 -9.72 -34.23 -3.15
CA CYS A 377 -9.55 -33.11 -4.06
C CYS A 377 -9.98 -31.79 -3.39
N PRO A 378 -9.27 -30.68 -3.65
CA PRO A 378 -8.12 -30.53 -4.56
C PRO A 378 -6.76 -30.67 -3.86
N MET A 379 -6.71 -31.11 -2.60
CA MET A 379 -5.48 -31.14 -1.81
C MET A 379 -4.43 -32.11 -2.35
N ASN A 380 -4.84 -33.19 -3.02
CA ASN A 380 -3.93 -34.09 -3.74
C ASN A 380 -3.15 -33.37 -4.85
N PHE A 381 -3.81 -32.53 -5.64
CA PHE A 381 -3.16 -31.70 -6.66
C PHE A 381 -2.28 -30.62 -6.04
N VAL A 382 -2.79 -29.87 -5.06
CA VAL A 382 -2.03 -28.79 -4.41
C VAL A 382 -0.74 -29.31 -3.78
N LYS A 383 -0.82 -30.45 -3.08
CA LYS A 383 0.37 -31.09 -2.49
C LYS A 383 1.34 -31.58 -3.56
N THR A 384 0.83 -32.19 -4.64
CA THR A 384 1.66 -32.61 -5.79
C THR A 384 2.42 -31.43 -6.39
N LYS A 385 1.75 -30.29 -6.57
CA LYS A 385 2.35 -29.06 -7.08
C LYS A 385 3.45 -28.52 -6.17
N LEU A 386 3.16 -28.35 -4.88
CA LEU A 386 4.15 -27.86 -3.92
C LEU A 386 5.39 -28.75 -3.86
N ARG A 387 5.21 -30.06 -4.06
CA ARG A 387 6.33 -31.00 -4.14
C ARG A 387 7.14 -30.81 -5.42
N LEU A 388 6.49 -30.62 -6.56
CA LEU A 388 7.15 -30.35 -7.85
C LEU A 388 7.90 -29.00 -7.87
N GLU A 389 7.41 -27.98 -7.16
CA GLU A 389 8.10 -26.69 -7.01
C GLU A 389 9.42 -26.80 -6.21
N GLN A 390 9.54 -27.83 -5.38
CA GLN A 390 10.75 -28.10 -4.58
C GLN A 390 11.75 -29.02 -5.32
N MET A 391 11.42 -29.47 -6.53
CA MET A 391 12.23 -30.38 -7.34
C MET A 391 12.95 -29.62 -8.46
N ASN A 392 14.09 -30.15 -8.88
CA ASN A 392 14.83 -29.60 -10.01
C ASN A 392 14.19 -30.01 -11.34
N GLY A 393 14.34 -29.16 -12.36
CA GLY A 393 13.86 -29.45 -13.72
C GLY A 393 14.42 -30.78 -14.24
N GLY A 394 13.54 -31.63 -14.77
CA GLY A 394 13.89 -32.96 -15.29
C GLY A 394 13.81 -34.11 -14.29
N GLU A 395 13.64 -33.85 -12.99
CA GLU A 395 13.41 -34.89 -11.97
C GLU A 395 12.01 -35.51 -12.11
N VAL A 396 11.89 -36.78 -11.71
CA VAL A 396 10.63 -37.55 -11.81
C VAL A 396 10.06 -37.78 -10.42
N LEU A 397 8.80 -37.39 -10.24
CA LEU A 397 7.98 -37.61 -9.05
C LEU A 397 6.98 -38.73 -9.30
N GLU A 398 6.92 -39.71 -8.42
CA GLU A 398 5.88 -40.73 -8.40
C GLU A 398 4.81 -40.34 -7.38
N VAL A 399 3.56 -40.22 -7.82
CA VAL A 399 2.42 -39.81 -6.98
C VAL A 399 1.39 -40.92 -6.95
N TRP A 400 0.95 -41.30 -5.75
CA TRP A 400 -0.14 -42.26 -5.55
C TRP A 400 -1.38 -41.52 -5.08
N VAL A 401 -2.52 -41.71 -5.73
CA VAL A 401 -3.79 -41.08 -5.39
C VAL A 401 -4.92 -42.10 -5.33
N ASP A 402 -6.02 -41.74 -4.67
CA ASP A 402 -7.23 -42.58 -4.69
C ASP A 402 -7.84 -42.63 -6.09
N GLN A 403 -8.53 -43.74 -6.36
CA GLN A 403 -9.30 -43.91 -7.58
C GLN A 403 -10.45 -42.89 -7.69
N GLY A 404 -10.86 -42.59 -8.92
CA GLY A 404 -11.97 -41.66 -9.20
C GLY A 404 -11.52 -40.23 -9.51
N GLU A 405 -12.06 -39.25 -8.79
CA GLU A 405 -11.81 -37.82 -9.05
C GLU A 405 -10.32 -37.43 -9.01
N PRO A 406 -9.52 -37.88 -8.00
CA PRO A 406 -8.09 -37.58 -7.93
C PRO A 406 -7.30 -38.14 -9.12
N ALA A 407 -7.59 -39.37 -9.53
CA ALA A 407 -6.96 -40.04 -10.67
C ALA A 407 -7.19 -39.28 -11.99
N THR A 408 -8.30 -38.55 -12.12
CA THR A 408 -8.59 -37.74 -13.32
C THR A 408 -8.02 -36.32 -13.21
N ASN A 409 -8.13 -35.71 -12.02
CA ASN A 409 -7.84 -34.30 -11.84
C ASN A 409 -6.34 -34.01 -11.72
N VAL A 410 -5.58 -34.88 -11.06
CA VAL A 410 -4.15 -34.64 -10.80
C VAL A 410 -3.33 -34.66 -12.10
N PRO A 411 -3.42 -35.68 -12.98
CA PRO A 411 -2.65 -35.69 -14.24
C PRO A 411 -3.02 -34.52 -15.17
N ARG A 412 -4.32 -34.21 -15.25
CA ARG A 412 -4.83 -33.10 -16.06
C ARG A 412 -4.30 -31.74 -15.59
N SER A 413 -4.33 -31.50 -14.29
CA SER A 413 -3.90 -30.23 -13.71
C SER A 413 -2.39 -30.04 -13.80
N VAL A 414 -1.63 -31.11 -13.55
CA VAL A 414 -0.16 -31.13 -13.70
C VAL A 414 0.26 -30.88 -15.15
N SER A 415 -0.43 -31.51 -16.12
CA SER A 415 -0.20 -31.27 -17.55
C SER A 415 -0.55 -29.82 -17.95
N GLY A 416 -1.61 -29.25 -17.36
CA GLY A 416 -2.01 -27.85 -17.56
C GLY A 416 -0.97 -26.84 -17.06
N GLU A 417 -0.16 -27.20 -16.06
CA GLU A 417 0.95 -26.39 -15.57
C GLU A 417 2.27 -26.61 -16.35
N GLY A 418 2.22 -27.41 -17.42
CA GLY A 418 3.34 -27.63 -18.34
C GLY A 418 4.31 -28.74 -17.92
N HIS A 419 4.02 -29.48 -16.85
CA HIS A 419 4.78 -30.68 -16.48
C HIS A 419 4.39 -31.87 -17.35
N GLN A 420 5.30 -32.85 -17.48
CA GLN A 420 5.08 -33.99 -18.37
C GLN A 420 4.66 -35.23 -17.56
N VAL A 421 3.46 -35.75 -17.80
CA VAL A 421 3.04 -37.06 -17.29
C VAL A 421 3.70 -38.14 -18.14
N LEU A 422 4.55 -38.95 -17.53
CA LEU A 422 5.32 -40.01 -18.21
C LEU A 422 4.57 -41.34 -18.27
N GLU A 423 3.89 -41.70 -17.17
CA GLU A 423 3.16 -42.96 -17.01
C GLU A 423 2.01 -42.73 -16.02
N GLU A 424 0.85 -43.30 -16.29
CA GLU A 424 -0.26 -43.32 -15.34
C GLU A 424 -1.08 -44.59 -15.49
N GLY A 425 -1.70 -45.06 -14.39
CA GLY A 425 -2.58 -46.22 -14.43
C GLY A 425 -2.94 -46.81 -13.09
N ASP A 426 -3.87 -47.76 -13.13
CA ASP A 426 -4.32 -48.49 -11.95
C ASP A 426 -3.22 -49.41 -11.42
N HIS A 427 -2.98 -49.35 -10.11
CA HIS A 427 -2.04 -50.22 -9.41
C HIS A 427 -2.67 -50.75 -8.13
N ASN A 428 -3.34 -51.91 -8.26
CA ASN A 428 -4.00 -52.64 -7.18
C ASN A 428 -4.98 -51.77 -6.35
N ASP A 429 -4.48 -51.15 -5.28
CA ASP A 429 -5.23 -50.37 -4.30
C ASP A 429 -5.19 -48.85 -4.53
N HIS A 430 -4.54 -48.37 -5.60
CA HIS A 430 -4.40 -46.94 -5.89
C HIS A 430 -4.18 -46.62 -7.37
N TYR A 431 -4.25 -45.33 -7.72
CA TYR A 431 -3.88 -44.82 -9.03
C TYR A 431 -2.47 -44.22 -8.97
N ARG A 432 -1.58 -44.69 -9.84
CA ARG A 432 -0.15 -44.30 -9.85
C ARG A 432 0.10 -43.33 -11.01
N ILE A 433 0.81 -42.24 -10.74
CA ILE A 433 1.15 -41.20 -11.72
C ILE A 433 2.66 -40.91 -11.64
N LEU A 434 3.38 -40.99 -12.76
CA LEU A 434 4.77 -40.54 -12.89
C LEU A 434 4.81 -39.19 -13.60
N ILE A 435 5.37 -38.19 -12.93
CA ILE A 435 5.42 -36.81 -13.39
C ILE A 435 6.87 -36.38 -13.52
N LYS A 436 7.27 -35.93 -14.70
CA LYS A 436 8.56 -35.27 -14.92
C LYS A 436 8.39 -33.76 -14.81
N LYS A 437 9.19 -33.14 -13.95
CA LYS A 437 9.22 -31.69 -13.77
C LYS A 437 9.71 -31.02 -15.05
N ALA A 438 8.95 -30.03 -15.51
CA ALA A 438 9.30 -29.16 -16.64
C ALA A 438 10.57 -28.35 -16.38
#